data_AF-A0A812PIY8-F1
#
_entry.id   AF-A0A812PIY8-F1
#
_cell.length_a   1.000
_cell.length_b   1.000
_cell.length_c   1.000
_cell.angle_alpha   90.00
_cell.angle_beta   90.00
_cell.angle_gamma   90.00
#
_symmetry.space_group_name_H-M   'P 1'
#
loop_
_entity.id
_entity.type
_entity.pdbx_description
1 polymer ?
#
loop_
_entity_poly.entity_id
_entity_poly.type
_entity_poly.pdbx_seq_one_letter_code
_entity_poly.pdbx_strand_id
1 'polypeptide(L)'
;MVEISPRLDGDKFFTQMDGRTVATPLLLCLLVVEFSDIVFATDSVPAVLGTTKDPFIAYSSNIFAVFGLRSLFFILREAMTRFTYLEPAVSLVLGFIGVKIVVDYFEIVEAL
;
A
#
# COMPACT_ATOMS: atom_id res chain seq x y z
N MET A 1 -15.50 4.85 19.91
CA MET A 1 -14.07 4.55 20.10
C MET A 1 -13.89 3.08 19.77
N VAL A 2 -13.40 2.76 18.58
CA VAL A 2 -13.23 1.38 18.14
C VAL A 2 -11.97 0.87 18.84
N GLU A 3 -12.14 0.01 19.84
CA GLU A 3 -11.02 -0.67 20.47
C GLU A 3 -10.40 -1.62 19.44
N ILE A 4 -9.07 -1.68 19.40
CA ILE A 4 -8.30 -2.59 18.53
C ILE A 4 -7.69 -3.65 19.44
N SER A 5 -7.89 -4.94 19.14
CA SER A 5 -7.32 -6.00 19.97
C SER A 5 -5.80 -6.05 19.77
N PRO A 6 -4.98 -6.03 20.84
CA PRO A 6 -3.52 -6.18 20.70
C PRO A 6 -3.10 -7.63 20.37
N ARG A 7 -4.05 -8.57 20.35
CA ARG A 7 -3.81 -9.98 20.01
C ARG A 7 -4.37 -10.32 18.63
N LEU A 8 -3.57 -11.10 17.89
CA LEU A 8 -3.94 -11.67 16.60
C LEU A 8 -4.87 -12.88 16.85
N ASP A 9 -6.16 -12.74 16.57
CA ASP A 9 -7.16 -13.82 16.71
C ASP A 9 -7.29 -14.64 15.41
N GLY A 10 -6.17 -15.24 14.98
CA GLY A 10 -6.10 -16.03 13.75
C GLY A 10 -6.50 -15.24 12.49
N ASP A 11 -7.38 -15.83 11.66
CA ASP A 11 -7.87 -15.24 10.40
C ASP A 11 -9.12 -14.34 10.57
N LYS A 12 -9.56 -14.06 11.81
CA LYS A 12 -10.78 -13.27 12.05
C LYS A 12 -10.49 -11.77 11.96
N PHE A 13 -11.27 -11.05 11.15
CA PHE A 13 -11.21 -9.58 11.02
C PHE A 13 -11.86 -8.84 12.20
N PHE A 14 -12.81 -9.50 12.87
CA PHE A 14 -13.48 -9.00 14.05
C PHE A 14 -13.41 -10.08 15.12
N THR A 15 -12.98 -9.69 16.32
CA THR A 15 -13.01 -10.56 17.50
C THR A 15 -13.95 -9.98 18.54
N GLN A 16 -14.50 -10.85 19.39
CA GLN A 16 -15.32 -10.43 20.51
C GLN A 16 -14.47 -10.52 21.78
N MET A 17 -14.08 -9.38 22.35
CA MET A 17 -13.43 -9.30 23.65
C MET A 17 -14.39 -8.60 24.62
N ASP A 18 -14.65 -9.21 25.79
CA ASP A 18 -15.54 -8.68 26.83
C ASP A 18 -16.93 -8.20 26.35
N GLY A 19 -17.55 -8.96 25.44
CA GLY A 19 -18.90 -8.68 24.93
C GLY A 19 -18.98 -7.49 23.95
N ARG A 20 -17.85 -6.97 23.48
CA ARG A 20 -17.76 -5.91 22.45
C ARG A 20 -17.09 -6.45 21.20
N THR A 21 -17.59 -6.03 20.04
CA THR A 21 -16.97 -6.30 18.74
C THR A 21 -15.75 -5.39 18.57
N VAL A 22 -14.56 -5.99 18.53
CA VAL A 22 -13.26 -5.32 18.46
C VAL A 22 -12.62 -5.65 17.11
N ALA A 23 -12.03 -4.64 16.47
CA ALA A 23 -11.31 -4.83 15.19
C ALA A 23 -9.97 -5.51 15.45
N THR A 24 -9.62 -6.53 14.66
CA THR A 24 -8.30 -7.17 14.78
C THR A 24 -7.23 -6.38 14.01
N PRO A 25 -5.94 -6.56 14.34
CA PRO A 25 -4.84 -5.95 13.58
C PRO A 25 -4.84 -6.31 12.09
N LEU A 26 -5.45 -7.43 11.72
CA LEU A 26 -5.57 -7.89 10.35
C LEU A 26 -6.53 -6.99 9.54
N LEU A 27 -7.63 -6.52 10.15
CA LEU A 27 -8.50 -5.52 9.54
C LEU A 27 -7.79 -4.17 9.36
N LEU A 28 -6.99 -3.75 10.34
CA LEU A 28 -6.20 -2.52 10.23
C LEU A 28 -5.18 -2.62 9.10
N CYS A 29 -4.44 -3.74 9.02
CA CYS A 29 -3.49 -3.99 7.95
C CYS A 29 -4.17 -3.96 6.57
N LEU A 30 -5.33 -4.63 6.43
CA LEU A 30 -6.13 -4.59 5.21
C LEU A 30 -6.51 -3.15 4.82
N LEU A 31 -7.03 -2.37 5.77
CA LEU A 31 -7.41 -0.97 5.52
C LEU A 31 -6.24 -0.11 5.06
N VAL A 32 -5.05 -0.26 5.67
CA VAL A 32 -3.87 0.51 5.27
C VAL A 32 -3.41 0.13 3.86
N VAL A 33 -3.41 -1.15 3.52
CA VAL A 33 -3.01 -1.62 2.19
C VAL A 33 -3.98 -1.13 1.11
N GLU A 34 -5.29 -1.29 1.32
CA GLU A 34 -6.31 -0.80 0.38
C GLU A 34 -6.28 0.73 0.24
N PHE A 35 -6.06 1.45 1.34
CA PHE A 35 -5.92 2.90 1.30
C PHE A 35 -4.67 3.35 0.54
N SER A 36 -3.55 2.64 0.75
CA SER A 36 -2.31 2.91 0.02
C SER A 36 -2.47 2.67 -1.48
N ASP A 37 -3.26 1.67 -1.89
CA ASP A 37 -3.55 1.40 -3.30
C ASP A 37 -4.33 2.55 -3.94
N ILE A 38 -5.33 3.09 -3.25
CA ILE A 38 -6.07 4.29 -3.71
C ILE A 38 -5.14 5.49 -3.87
N VAL A 39 -4.22 5.70 -2.93
CA VAL A 39 -3.23 6.79 -3.02
C VAL A 39 -2.30 6.57 -4.22
N PHE A 40 -1.79 5.35 -4.44
CA PHE A 40 -0.95 5.05 -5.59
C PHE A 40 -1.70 5.13 -6.94
N ALA A 41 -2.99 4.80 -6.97
CA ALA A 41 -3.84 4.94 -8.15
C ALA A 41 -3.92 6.40 -8.65
N THR A 42 -3.73 7.38 -7.78
CA THR A 42 -3.78 8.81 -8.15
C THR A 42 -2.70 9.20 -9.15
N ASP A 43 -1.54 8.53 -9.13
CA ASP A 43 -0.45 8.74 -10.10
C ASP A 43 -0.47 7.67 -11.20
N SER A 44 -0.67 6.41 -10.83
CA SER A 44 -0.58 5.29 -11.78
C SER A 44 -1.76 5.24 -12.77
N VAL A 45 -2.97 5.65 -12.37
CA VAL A 45 -4.14 5.64 -13.28
C VAL A 45 -4.02 6.73 -14.36
N PRO A 46 -3.71 8.01 -14.04
CA PRO A 46 -3.47 9.01 -15.08
C PRO A 46 -2.31 8.64 -16.02
N ALA A 47 -1.21 8.08 -15.48
CA ALA A 47 -0.07 7.66 -16.29
C ALA A 47 -0.43 6.54 -17.29
N VAL A 48 -1.22 5.55 -16.85
CA VAL A 48 -1.69 4.46 -17.70
C VAL A 48 -2.72 4.94 -18.72
N LEU A 49 -3.69 5.78 -18.33
CA LEU A 49 -4.67 6.34 -19.25
C LEU A 49 -4.06 7.34 -20.25
N GLY A 50 -2.94 7.97 -19.89
CA GLY A 50 -2.16 8.83 -20.80
C GLY A 50 -1.33 8.04 -21.83
N THR A 51 -0.94 6.81 -21.50
CA THR A 51 -0.08 5.97 -22.36
C THR A 51 -0.87 4.94 -23.17
N THR A 52 -1.94 4.40 -22.59
CA THR A 52 -2.79 3.36 -23.18
C THR A 52 -4.16 3.92 -23.56
N LYS A 53 -4.58 3.72 -24.81
CA LYS A 53 -5.88 4.17 -25.33
C LYS A 53 -7.05 3.25 -24.96
N ASP A 54 -6.77 2.06 -24.44
CA ASP A 54 -7.78 1.07 -24.09
C ASP A 54 -8.01 1.04 -22.56
N PRO A 55 -9.14 1.61 -22.07
CA PRO A 55 -9.45 1.60 -20.65
C PRO A 55 -9.64 0.19 -20.08
N PHE A 56 -10.00 -0.81 -20.91
CA PHE A 56 -10.13 -2.19 -20.44
C PHE A 56 -8.79 -2.75 -19.97
N ILE A 57 -7.71 -2.48 -20.69
CA ILE A 57 -6.35 -2.90 -20.31
C ILE A 57 -5.91 -2.18 -19.02
N ALA A 58 -6.23 -0.90 -18.90
CA ALA A 58 -5.92 -0.11 -17.70
C ALA A 58 -6.60 -0.67 -16.44
N TYR A 59 -7.92 -0.90 -16.51
CA TYR A 59 -8.68 -1.39 -15.36
C TYR A 59 -8.35 -2.83 -14.99
N SER A 60 -8.26 -3.72 -15.99
CA SER A 60 -7.93 -5.14 -15.75
C SER A 60 -6.53 -5.32 -15.14
N SER A 61 -5.54 -4.53 -15.57
CA SER A 61 -4.18 -4.58 -15.00
C SER A 61 -4.16 -4.14 -13.54
N ASN A 62 -4.89 -3.09 -13.17
CA ASN A 62 -4.89 -2.59 -11.79
C ASN A 62 -5.58 -3.57 -10.84
N ILE A 63 -6.72 -4.12 -11.26
CA ILE A 63 -7.43 -5.17 -10.51
C ILE A 63 -6.54 -6.41 -10.31
N PHE A 64 -5.80 -6.81 -11.34
CA PHE A 64 -4.86 -7.94 -11.24
C PHE A 64 -3.68 -7.66 -10.30
N ALA A 65 -3.19 -6.42 -10.25
CA ALA A 65 -2.13 -6.01 -9.32
C ALA A 65 -2.58 -6.16 -7.86
N VAL A 66 -3.81 -5.73 -7.53
CA VAL A 66 -4.38 -5.85 -6.18
C VAL A 66 -4.61 -7.31 -5.79
N PHE A 67 -5.09 -8.15 -6.70
CA PHE A 67 -5.31 -9.59 -6.42
C PHE A 67 -4.02 -10.35 -6.05
N GLY A 68 -2.85 -9.90 -6.51
CA GLY A 68 -1.56 -10.50 -6.19
C GLY A 68 -1.01 -10.17 -4.79
N LEU A 69 -1.53 -9.14 -4.11
CA LEU A 69 -0.94 -8.57 -2.90
C LEU A 69 -0.79 -9.57 -1.75
N ARG A 70 -1.77 -10.46 -1.54
CA ARG A 70 -1.69 -11.47 -0.46
C ARG A 70 -0.53 -12.45 -0.67
N SER A 71 -0.31 -12.88 -1.91
CA SER A 71 0.79 -13.79 -2.25
C SER A 71 2.12 -13.06 -2.18
N LEU A 72 2.18 -11.83 -2.72
CA LEU A 72 3.39 -11.03 -2.72
C LEU A 72 3.82 -10.61 -1.31
N PHE A 73 2.87 -10.32 -0.40
CA PHE A 73 3.19 -9.99 0.99
C PHE A 73 3.89 -11.16 1.70
N PHE A 74 3.42 -12.39 1.49
CA PHE A 74 4.06 -13.57 2.07
C PHE A 74 5.47 -13.77 1.53
N ILE A 75 5.63 -13.63 0.21
CA ILE A 75 6.94 -13.72 -0.47
C ILE A 75 7.87 -12.61 0.02
N LEU A 76 7.40 -11.37 0.08
CA LEU A 76 8.17 -10.21 0.52
C LEU A 76 8.59 -10.35 1.98
N ARG A 77 7.70 -10.81 2.87
CA ARG A 77 8.03 -11.06 4.27
C ARG A 77 9.17 -12.07 4.41
N GLU A 78 9.16 -13.15 3.63
CA GLU A 78 10.24 -14.15 3.62
C GLU A 78 11.50 -13.64 2.87
N ALA A 79 11.34 -12.77 1.89
CA ALA A 79 12.46 -12.12 1.23
C ALA A 79 13.18 -11.14 2.18
N MET A 80 12.44 -10.35 2.95
CA MET A 80 12.97 -9.42 3.96
C MET A 80 13.78 -10.14 5.04
N THR A 81 13.37 -11.35 5.45
CA THR A 81 14.14 -12.16 6.41
C THR A 81 15.42 -12.75 5.81
N ARG A 82 15.47 -12.96 4.49
CA ARG A 82 16.64 -13.52 3.78
C ARG A 82 17.59 -12.46 3.22
N PHE A 83 17.09 -11.28 2.88
CA PHE A 83 17.84 -10.19 2.26
C PHE A 83 17.95 -9.01 3.23
N THR A 84 19.03 -8.98 4.02
CA THR A 84 19.30 -7.93 5.01
C THR A 84 19.35 -6.51 4.41
N TYR A 85 19.74 -6.37 3.13
CA TYR A 85 19.82 -5.07 2.46
C TYR A 85 18.51 -4.63 1.79
N LEU A 86 17.47 -5.47 1.77
CA LEU A 86 16.22 -5.16 1.08
C LEU A 86 15.50 -3.99 1.75
N GLU A 87 15.35 -4.03 3.07
CA GLU A 87 14.75 -2.96 3.86
C GLU A 87 15.46 -1.61 3.68
N PRO A 88 16.79 -1.49 3.92
CA PRO A 88 17.47 -0.22 3.77
C PRO A 88 17.51 0.28 2.33
N ALA A 89 17.57 -0.62 1.33
CA ALA A 89 17.53 -0.23 -0.08
C ALA A 89 16.17 0.40 -0.44
N VAL A 90 15.07 -0.22 -0.03
CA VAL A 90 13.72 0.31 -0.27
C VAL A 90 13.54 1.65 0.43
N SER A 91 13.95 1.78 1.69
CA SER A 91 13.87 3.05 2.42
C SER A 91 14.68 4.17 1.75
N LEU A 92 15.88 3.86 1.24
CA LEU A 92 16.73 4.83 0.56
C LEU A 92 16.12 5.31 -0.76
N VAL A 93 15.60 4.39 -1.58
CA VAL A 93 14.92 4.73 -2.83
C VAL A 93 13.66 5.56 -2.56
N LEU A 94 12.86 5.18 -1.56
CA LEU A 94 11.64 5.90 -1.22
C LEU A 94 11.93 7.30 -0.67
N GLY A 95 12.97 7.43 0.18
CA GLY A 95 13.43 8.73 0.66
C GLY A 95 13.93 9.61 -0.48
N PHE A 96 14.69 9.05 -1.42
CA PHE A 96 15.17 9.78 -2.60
C PHE A 96 14.00 10.27 -3.49
N ILE A 97 13.05 9.38 -3.83
CA ILE A 97 11.89 9.74 -4.65
C ILE A 97 11.01 10.77 -3.91
N GLY A 98 10.79 10.59 -2.61
CA GLY A 98 10.02 11.52 -1.79
C GLY A 98 10.63 12.92 -1.78
N VAL A 99 11.95 13.04 -1.58
CA VAL A 99 12.66 14.31 -1.68
C VAL A 99 12.52 14.91 -3.08
N LYS A 100 12.68 14.10 -4.14
CA LYS A 100 12.54 14.56 -5.52
C LYS A 100 11.17 15.17 -5.79
N ILE A 101 10.09 14.52 -5.36
CA ILE A 101 8.71 15.03 -5.53
C ILE A 101 8.53 16.37 -4.82
N VAL A 102 9.08 16.52 -3.61
CA VAL A 102 9.02 17.78 -2.86
C VAL A 102 9.79 18.88 -3.57
N VAL A 103 11.00 18.60 -4.04
CA VAL A 103 11.83 19.56 -4.79
C VAL A 103 11.13 20.03 -6.06
N ASP A 104 10.63 19.10 -6.89
CA ASP A 104 9.88 19.43 -8.10
C ASP A 104 8.67 20.32 -7.79
N TYR A 105 7.95 20.04 -6.70
CA TYR A 105 6.79 20.83 -6.30
C TYR A 105 7.18 22.28 -5.94
N PHE A 106 8.28 22.48 -5.21
CA PHE A 106 8.78 23.82 -4.90
C PHE A 106 9.26 24.58 -6.15
N GLU A 107 9.92 23.90 -7.09
CA GLU A 107 10.43 24.51 -8.32
C GLU A 107 9.28 24.96 -9.25
N ILE A 108 8.18 24.20 -9.30
CA ILE A 108 6.96 24.58 -10.03
C ILE A 108 6.26 25.79 -9.38
N VAL A 109 6.28 25.89 -8.05
CA VAL A 109 5.66 27.00 -7.31
C VAL A 109 6.46 28.30 -7.46
N GLU A 110 7.78 28.24 -7.52
CA GLU A 110 8.65 29.43 -7.66
C GLU A 110 8.73 29.95 -9.10
N ALA A 111 8.35 29.12 -10.08
CA ALA A 111 8.27 29.48 -11.50
C ALA A 111 6.94 30.14 -11.94
N LEU A 112 5.96 30.31 -11.02
CA LEU A 112 4.66 30.95 -11.25
C LEU A 112 4.61 32.36 -10.65
#